data_AF-A0A644ZAT4-F1
#
_entry.id   AF-A0A644ZAT4-F1
#
_cell.length_a   1.000
_cell.length_b   1.000
_cell.length_c   1.000
_cell.angle_alpha   90.00
_cell.angle_beta   90.00
_cell.angle_gamma   90.00
#
_symmetry.space_group_name_H-M   'P 1'
#
loop_
_entity.id
_entity.type
_entity.pdbx_description
1 polymer ?
#
loop_
_entity_poly.entity_id
_entity_poly.type
_entity_poly.pdbx_seq_one_letter_code
_entity_poly.pdbx_strand_id
1 'polypeptide(L)'
;MNPLFRLAADLDLVLRLAGRGPVAYVPGLVRDYRTHPGNVTRRHRELVACIDGILRMHRAAAIRAGRDDLVADLRVGRAANGRFAFWSAARAAGTALRSRRPLGAVGELAWAFRVAPTAPLSWLGRRLPARRDP
;
A
#
# COMPACT_ATOMS: atom_id res chain seq x y z
N MET A 1 13.17 -14.53 -0.68
CA MET A 1 12.15 -13.73 -1.38
C MET A 1 11.16 -14.69 -2.01
N ASN A 2 9.85 -14.48 -1.90
CA ASN A 2 8.88 -15.34 -2.58
C ASN A 2 8.87 -15.05 -4.10
N PRO A 3 9.19 -16.03 -4.97
CA PRO A 3 9.26 -15.81 -6.42
C PRO A 3 7.90 -15.51 -7.07
N LEU A 4 6.79 -15.75 -6.34
CA LEU A 4 5.44 -15.47 -6.82
C LEU A 4 5.11 -13.97 -6.85
N PHE A 5 5.84 -13.14 -6.10
CA PHE A 5 5.63 -11.70 -6.08
C PHE A 5 6.58 -11.00 -7.04
N ARG A 6 6.06 -10.65 -8.22
CA ARG A 6 6.81 -9.92 -9.26
C ARG A 6 7.08 -8.45 -8.88
N LEU A 7 6.35 -7.93 -7.90
CA LEU A 7 6.42 -6.57 -7.36
C LEU A 7 6.43 -6.60 -5.83
N ALA A 8 6.91 -5.50 -5.22
CA ALA A 8 6.97 -5.33 -3.75
C ALA A 8 7.77 -6.43 -3.02
N ALA A 9 8.79 -6.96 -3.68
CA ALA A 9 9.67 -7.98 -3.11
C ALA A 9 10.44 -7.52 -1.88
N ASP A 10 10.78 -6.22 -1.85
CA ASP A 10 11.36 -5.51 -0.72
C ASP A 10 10.45 -5.57 0.52
N LEU A 11 9.15 -5.39 0.34
CA LEU A 11 8.18 -5.52 1.43
C LEU A 11 8.14 -6.95 2.00
N ASP A 12 8.10 -7.99 1.16
CA ASP A 12 8.16 -9.39 1.64
C ASP A 12 9.44 -9.65 2.43
N LEU A 13 10.57 -9.14 1.95
CA LEU A 13 11.86 -9.27 2.64
C LEU A 13 11.83 -8.59 4.01
N VAL A 14 11.38 -7.34 4.08
CA VAL A 14 11.32 -6.57 5.34
C VAL A 14 10.42 -7.26 6.36
N LEU A 15 9.25 -7.75 5.95
CA LEU A 15 8.33 -8.45 6.85
C LEU A 15 8.91 -9.79 7.36
N ARG A 16 9.63 -10.52 6.51
CA ARG A 16 10.36 -11.74 6.94
C ARG A 16 11.46 -11.43 7.95
N LEU A 17 12.19 -10.33 7.76
CA LEU A 17 13.23 -9.90 8.69
C LEU A 17 12.63 -9.46 10.03
N ALA A 18 11.56 -8.66 10.00
CA ALA A 18 10.81 -8.25 11.19
C ALA A 18 10.22 -9.45 11.95
N GLY A 19 9.86 -10.53 11.25
CA GLY A 19 9.44 -11.77 11.88
C GLY A 19 10.57 -12.53 12.61
N ARG A 20 11.85 -12.23 12.33
CA ARG A 20 13.01 -12.86 12.98
C ARG A 20 13.57 -12.06 14.16
N GLY A 21 13.28 -10.77 14.23
CA GLY A 21 13.76 -9.92 15.31
C GLY A 21 13.38 -8.46 15.10
N PRO A 22 13.65 -7.59 16.09
CA PRO A 22 13.34 -6.17 16.01
C PRO A 22 14.04 -5.48 14.83
N VAL A 23 13.32 -4.60 14.14
CA VAL A 23 13.88 -3.72 13.12
C VAL A 23 13.88 -2.29 13.66
N ALA A 24 15.04 -1.65 13.69
CA ALA A 24 15.18 -0.27 14.12
C ALA A 24 15.11 0.67 12.91
N TYR A 25 14.35 1.75 13.04
CA TYR A 25 14.42 2.86 12.10
C TYR A 25 15.70 3.66 12.37
N VAL A 26 16.53 3.84 11.35
CA VAL A 26 17.74 4.67 11.44
C VAL A 26 17.46 6.01 10.75
N PRO A 27 17.52 7.14 11.46
CA PRO A 27 17.34 8.45 10.86
C PRO A 27 18.54 8.78 9.94
N GLY A 28 18.24 9.32 8.77
CA GLY A 28 19.25 9.66 7.75
C GLY A 28 18.76 9.31 6.34
N LEU A 29 18.96 10.23 5.38
CA LEU A 29 18.51 10.03 4.01
C LEU A 29 19.58 9.28 3.20
N VAL A 30 19.60 7.95 3.26
CA VAL A 30 20.36 7.15 2.29
C VAL A 30 19.43 6.78 1.15
N ARG A 31 19.04 7.75 0.32
CA ARG A 31 18.12 7.48 -0.79
C ARG A 31 18.44 8.30 -2.03
N ASP A 32 19.43 7.83 -2.80
CA ASP A 32 19.51 8.18 -4.23
C ASP A 32 18.51 7.30 -5.01
N TYR A 33 17.22 7.65 -4.92
CA TYR A 33 16.17 6.93 -5.65
C TYR A 33 16.05 7.50 -7.06
N ARG A 34 16.68 6.84 -8.03
CA ARG A 34 16.57 7.22 -9.44
C ARG A 34 15.19 6.86 -9.98
N THR A 35 14.48 7.87 -10.47
CA THR A 35 13.18 7.69 -11.11
C THR A 35 13.40 7.36 -12.58
N HIS A 36 12.98 6.18 -13.05
CA HIS A 36 13.09 5.78 -14.46
C HIS A 36 11.72 5.52 -15.11
N PRO A 37 11.58 5.55 -16.45
CA PRO A 37 10.28 5.43 -17.13
C PRO A 37 9.54 4.11 -16.87
N GLY A 38 10.29 3.04 -16.54
CA GLY A 38 9.74 1.75 -16.11
C GLY A 38 9.20 1.71 -14.68
N ASN A 39 9.10 2.87 -14.00
CA ASN A 39 8.66 2.92 -12.62
C ASN A 39 7.21 2.41 -12.50
N VAL A 40 6.97 1.63 -11.46
CA VAL A 40 5.76 0.81 -11.25
C VAL A 40 4.50 1.62 -10.99
N THR A 41 4.61 2.94 -10.95
CA THR A 41 3.49 3.88 -10.82
C THR A 41 2.44 3.74 -11.91
N ARG A 42 2.77 3.21 -13.10
CA ARG A 42 1.79 2.87 -14.15
C ARG A 42 1.08 1.52 -13.93
N ARG A 43 1.61 0.64 -13.08
CA ARG A 43 1.06 -0.69 -12.75
C ARG A 43 0.48 -0.71 -11.34
N HIS A 44 -0.14 0.39 -10.90
CA HIS A 44 -0.64 0.55 -9.52
C HIS A 44 -1.62 -0.55 -9.12
N ARG A 45 -2.46 -1.03 -10.04
CA ARG A 45 -3.40 -2.12 -9.75
C ARG A 45 -2.70 -3.43 -9.38
N GLU A 46 -1.67 -3.79 -10.14
CA GLU A 46 -0.87 -4.99 -9.89
C GLU A 46 -0.02 -4.85 -8.64
N LEU A 47 0.59 -3.68 -8.44
CA LEU A 47 1.36 -3.39 -7.22
C LEU A 47 0.48 -3.51 -5.97
N VAL A 48 -0.73 -2.93 -5.99
CA VAL A 48 -1.70 -3.04 -4.89
C VAL A 48 -2.09 -4.49 -4.62
N ALA A 49 -2.31 -5.28 -5.68
CA ALA A 49 -2.62 -6.70 -5.54
C ALA A 49 -1.45 -7.50 -4.94
N CYS A 50 -0.23 -7.27 -5.39
CA CYS A 50 0.97 -7.92 -4.83
C CYS A 50 1.16 -7.55 -3.36
N ILE A 51 1.06 -6.27 -3.00
CA ILE A 51 1.17 -5.82 -1.61
C ILE A 51 0.07 -6.44 -0.75
N ASP A 52 -1.18 -6.48 -1.20
CA ASP A 52 -2.27 -7.10 -0.44
C ASP A 52 -2.04 -8.61 -0.25
N GLY A 53 -1.55 -9.31 -1.28
CA GLY A 53 -1.16 -10.71 -1.20
C GLY A 53 -0.06 -10.98 -0.16
N ILE A 54 1.01 -10.18 -0.19
CA ILE A 54 2.11 -10.25 0.79
C ILE A 54 1.56 -10.03 2.22
N LEU A 55 0.79 -8.97 2.43
CA LEU A 55 0.25 -8.63 3.76
C LEU A 55 -0.71 -9.70 4.29
N ARG A 56 -1.55 -10.29 3.43
CA ARG A 56 -2.42 -11.42 3.81
C ARG A 56 -1.62 -12.65 4.20
N MET A 57 -0.60 -13.00 3.42
CA MET A 57 0.27 -14.15 3.68
C MET A 57 0.97 -14.00 5.03
N HIS A 58 1.58 -12.84 5.30
CA HIS A 58 2.24 -12.57 6.57
C HIS A 58 1.26 -12.52 7.74
N ARG A 59 0.04 -12.00 7.54
CA ARG A 59 -1.00 -12.00 8.58
C ARG A 59 -1.42 -13.43 8.94
N ALA A 60 -1.62 -14.29 7.94
CA ALA A 60 -1.95 -15.69 8.18
C ALA A 60 -0.82 -16.43 8.91
N ALA A 61 0.45 -16.08 8.65
CA ALA A 61 1.58 -16.61 9.42
C ALA A 61 1.58 -16.10 10.87
N ALA A 62 1.35 -14.79 11.09
CA ALA A 62 1.30 -14.19 12.42
C ALA A 62 0.17 -14.77 13.30
N ILE A 63 -1.02 -14.97 12.72
CA ILE A 63 -2.16 -15.61 13.43
C ILE A 63 -1.79 -17.02 13.88
N ARG A 64 -1.19 -17.83 12.98
CA ARG A 64 -0.77 -19.19 13.33
C ARG A 64 0.32 -19.23 14.40
N ALA A 65 1.11 -18.18 14.52
CA ALA A 65 2.15 -18.04 15.52
C ALA A 65 1.67 -17.37 16.83
N GLY A 66 0.40 -16.99 16.94
CA GLY A 66 -0.14 -16.30 18.13
C GLY A 66 0.42 -14.88 18.34
N ARG A 67 0.86 -14.21 17.26
CA ARG A 67 1.49 -12.88 17.30
C ARG A 67 0.47 -11.78 17.02
N ASP A 68 -0.39 -11.51 17.99
CA ASP A 68 -1.47 -10.52 17.85
C ASP A 68 -0.96 -9.09 17.63
N ASP A 69 0.23 -8.77 18.15
CA ASP A 69 0.97 -7.54 17.90
C ASP A 69 1.19 -7.32 16.39
N LEU A 70 1.74 -8.33 15.71
CA LEU A 70 1.99 -8.28 14.27
C LEU A 70 0.70 -8.27 13.46
N VAL A 71 -0.35 -8.94 13.93
CA VAL A 71 -1.66 -8.94 13.26
C VAL A 71 -2.25 -7.53 13.21
N ALA A 72 -2.12 -6.76 14.30
CA ALA A 72 -2.57 -5.37 14.35
C ALA A 72 -1.79 -4.49 13.37
N ASP A 73 -0.46 -4.58 13.35
CA ASP A 73 0.40 -3.80 12.45
C ASP A 73 0.15 -4.12 10.98
N LEU A 74 -0.05 -5.40 10.65
CA LEU A 74 -0.37 -5.83 9.29
C LEU A 74 -1.74 -5.30 8.83
N ARG A 75 -2.72 -5.11 9.73
CA ARG A 75 -3.98 -4.42 9.40
C ARG A 75 -3.72 -2.95 9.04
N VAL A 76 -2.84 -2.26 9.77
CA VAL A 76 -2.44 -0.88 9.46
C VAL A 76 -1.78 -0.81 8.08
N GLY A 77 -0.89 -1.76 7.77
CA GLY A 77 -0.27 -1.90 6.44
C GLY A 77 -1.30 -2.09 5.33
N ARG A 78 -2.32 -2.95 5.53
CA ARG A 78 -3.39 -3.15 4.54
C ARG A 78 -4.23 -1.90 4.35
N ALA A 79 -4.57 -1.19 5.42
CA ALA A 79 -5.26 0.09 5.32
C ALA A 79 -4.42 1.14 4.57
N ALA A 80 -3.09 1.13 4.75
CA ALA A 80 -2.17 1.98 3.99
C ALA A 80 -2.16 1.65 2.50
N ASN A 81 -2.12 0.36 2.15
CA ASN A 81 -2.23 -0.09 0.76
C ASN A 81 -3.56 0.34 0.12
N GLY A 82 -4.67 0.28 0.87
CA GLY A 82 -5.97 0.78 0.40
C GLY A 82 -5.97 2.28 0.11
N ARG A 83 -5.36 3.10 0.98
CA ARG A 83 -5.19 4.54 0.71
C ARG A 83 -4.34 4.81 -0.53
N PHE A 84 -3.25 4.06 -0.69
CA PHE A 84 -2.41 4.15 -1.88
C PHE A 84 -3.17 3.78 -3.16
N ALA A 85 -4.01 2.74 -3.11
CA ALA A 85 -4.87 2.33 -4.23
C ALA A 85 -5.80 3.46 -4.65
N PHE A 86 -6.48 4.09 -3.68
CA PHE A 86 -7.41 5.19 -3.96
C PHE A 86 -6.69 6.42 -4.52
N TRP A 87 -5.57 6.84 -3.92
CA TRP A 87 -4.77 7.97 -4.42
C TRP A 87 -4.25 7.73 -5.84
N SER A 88 -3.77 6.52 -6.13
CA SER A 88 -3.27 6.17 -7.47
C SER A 88 -4.39 6.14 -8.51
N ALA A 89 -5.55 5.57 -8.17
CA ALA A 89 -6.73 5.58 -9.02
C ALA A 89 -7.23 7.00 -9.30
N ALA A 90 -7.27 7.89 -8.31
CA ALA A 90 -7.66 9.28 -8.49
C ALA A 90 -6.73 10.02 -9.46
N ARG A 91 -5.40 9.80 -9.35
CA ARG A 91 -4.43 10.36 -10.32
C ARG A 91 -4.60 9.80 -11.72
N ALA A 92 -4.84 8.48 -11.84
CA ALA A 92 -5.08 7.82 -13.11
C ALA A 92 -6.38 8.34 -13.76
N ALA A 93 -7.45 8.48 -12.97
CA ALA A 93 -8.72 9.06 -13.40
C ALA A 93 -8.55 10.50 -13.88
N GLY A 94 -7.84 11.35 -13.14
CA GLY A 94 -7.54 12.72 -13.57
C GLY A 94 -6.73 12.78 -14.88
N THR A 95 -5.87 11.79 -15.13
CA THR A 95 -5.12 11.68 -16.38
C THR A 95 -6.02 11.21 -17.54
N ALA A 96 -6.92 10.27 -17.28
CA ALA A 96 -7.90 9.78 -18.25
C ALA A 96 -8.90 10.87 -18.66
N LEU A 97 -9.39 11.67 -17.71
CA LEU A 97 -10.25 12.83 -17.99
C LEU A 97 -9.54 13.87 -18.87
N ARG A 98 -8.28 14.22 -18.54
CA ARG A 98 -7.45 15.11 -19.37
C ARG A 98 -7.23 14.56 -20.79
N SER A 99 -7.22 13.24 -20.95
CA SER A 99 -7.07 12.56 -22.23
C SER A 99 -8.42 12.30 -22.94
N ARG A 100 -9.52 12.91 -22.50
CA ARG A 100 -10.89 12.72 -23.04
C ARG A 100 -11.37 11.26 -23.01
N ARG A 101 -10.94 10.49 -22.01
CA ARG A 101 -11.35 9.10 -21.77
C ARG A 101 -12.17 8.96 -20.48
N PRO A 102 -13.43 9.46 -20.44
CA PRO A 102 -14.23 9.48 -19.21
C PRO A 102 -14.53 8.08 -18.67
N LEU A 103 -14.78 7.11 -19.54
CA LEU A 103 -14.99 5.71 -19.14
C LEU A 103 -13.77 5.12 -18.43
N GLY A 104 -12.56 5.51 -18.86
CA GLY A 104 -11.33 5.12 -18.19
C GLY A 104 -11.23 5.68 -16.76
N ALA A 105 -11.70 6.91 -16.55
CA ALA A 105 -11.72 7.54 -15.23
C ALA A 105 -12.70 6.86 -14.27
N VAL A 106 -13.91 6.54 -14.74
CA VAL A 106 -14.90 5.78 -13.97
C VAL A 106 -14.37 4.39 -13.63
N GLY A 107 -13.72 3.71 -14.58
CA GLY A 107 -13.14 2.40 -14.37
C GLY A 107 -12.02 2.37 -13.33
N GLU A 108 -11.25 3.45 -13.18
CA GLU A 108 -10.25 3.59 -12.10
C GLU A 108 -10.89 3.77 -10.73
N LEU A 109 -11.88 4.66 -10.63
CA LEU A 109 -12.56 4.91 -9.36
C LEU A 109 -13.37 3.68 -8.91
N ALA A 110 -14.10 3.04 -9.81
CA ALA A 110 -14.84 1.82 -9.52
C ALA A 110 -13.92 0.69 -9.02
N TRP A 111 -12.73 0.54 -9.64
CA TRP A 111 -11.72 -0.39 -9.16
C TRP A 111 -11.26 -0.05 -7.74
N ALA A 112 -10.97 1.22 -7.46
CA ALA A 112 -10.52 1.64 -6.13
C ALA A 112 -11.58 1.41 -5.05
N PHE A 113 -12.85 1.72 -5.33
CA PHE A 113 -13.95 1.45 -4.42
C PHE A 113 -14.12 -0.05 -4.14
N ARG A 114 -13.95 -0.89 -5.16
CA ARG A 114 -14.01 -2.35 -4.99
C ARG A 114 -12.88 -2.89 -4.14
N VAL A 115 -11.66 -2.36 -4.28
CA VAL A 115 -10.47 -2.88 -3.59
C VAL A 115 -10.33 -2.31 -2.17
N ALA A 116 -10.73 -1.06 -1.97
CA ALA A 116 -10.55 -0.35 -0.70
C ALA A 116 -11.75 0.56 -0.40
N PRO A 117 -12.93 -0.01 -0.11
CA PRO A 117 -14.18 0.76 0.06
C PRO A 117 -14.11 1.76 1.22
N THR A 118 -13.30 1.48 2.23
CA THR A 118 -13.13 2.33 3.43
C THR A 118 -12.01 3.37 3.28
N ALA A 119 -11.21 3.31 2.21
CA ALA A 119 -10.12 4.26 1.98
C ALA A 119 -10.56 5.73 1.87
N PRO A 120 -11.68 6.08 1.19
CA PRO A 120 -12.16 7.46 1.12
C PRO A 120 -12.41 8.08 2.50
N LEU A 121 -13.02 7.31 3.39
CA LEU A 121 -13.34 7.73 4.77
C LEU A 121 -12.06 7.96 5.59
N SER A 122 -11.07 7.08 5.42
CA SER A 122 -9.78 7.20 6.11
C SER A 122 -8.93 8.39 5.60
N TRP A 123 -9.20 8.88 4.40
CA TRP A 123 -8.54 10.05 3.83
C TRP A 123 -9.08 11.36 4.42
N LEU A 124 -10.41 11.42 4.66
CA LEU A 124 -11.06 12.53 5.35
C LEU A 124 -10.61 12.64 6.82
N GLY A 125 -10.46 11.52 7.53
CA GLY A 125 -10.08 11.51 8.95
C GLY A 125 -8.66 12.01 9.26
N ARG A 126 -7.75 12.08 8.27
CA ARG A 126 -6.36 12.56 8.46
C ARG A 126 -6.16 14.06 8.20
N ARG A 127 -7.21 14.78 7.77
CA ARG A 127 -7.17 16.25 7.65
C ARG A 127 -7.50 16.97 8.96
N LEU A 128 -7.95 16.23 9.98
CA LEU A 128 -8.00 16.74 11.33
C LEU A 128 -6.61 16.56 11.94
N PRO A 129 -5.88 17.65 12.29
CA PRO A 129 -4.64 17.50 13.03
C PRO A 129 -4.95 16.75 14.32
N ALA A 130 -4.27 15.63 14.55
CA ALA A 130 -4.21 15.07 15.89
C ALA A 130 -3.64 16.16 16.78
N ARG A 131 -4.47 16.68 17.68
CA ARG A 131 -4.07 17.60 18.73
C ARG A 131 -2.90 16.94 19.45
N ARG A 132 -1.70 17.49 19.25
CA ARG A 132 -0.54 17.14 20.07
C ARG A 132 -0.83 17.75 21.42
N ASP A 133 -1.32 16.94 22.34
CA ASP A 133 -1.26 17.31 23.75
C ASP A 133 0.20 17.16 24.23
N PRO A 134 0.66 18.08 25.10
CA PRO A 134 2.06 18.29 25.46
C PRO A 134 2.69 17.15 26.26
#